data_AF-A0ABD6A7L2-F1
#
_entry.id   AF-A0ABD6A7L2-F1
#
_cell.length_a   1.000
_cell.length_b   1.000
_cell.length_c   1.000
_cell.angle_alpha   90.00
_cell.angle_beta   90.00
_cell.angle_gamma   90.00
#
_symmetry.space_group_name_H-M   'P 1'
#
loop_
_entity.id
_entity.type
_entity.pdbx_description
1 polymer ?
#
loop_
_entity_poly.entity_id
_entity_poly.type
_entity_poly.pdbx_seq_one_letter_code
_entity_poly.pdbx_strand_id
1 'polypeptide(L)'
;MSGRASAVTRTAVLDRLDRVTDPELDRSIVELEYVERVEVDPPRVSVRMALPTAWCSPAFAWMMASDAREETLALDGVEAVRVELVDHMHEREITEGVNADRDFEAVFEDATEGVEAVRAVLDDKARLARQYRAVEALLDAGVRPAQVARLRRRDVTLDAEPDRASVDLDGDALVVFVPREPLARYVEKATDAGIAEGPDDRLFATPDGDPFTVDSFDLVHRRARLARTNMTGQGTVCDGLRRARYGSGGGVAETDD
;
A
#
# COMPACT_ATOMS: atom_id res chain seq x y z
N MET A 1 8.09 28.17 23.44
CA MET A 1 7.58 26.89 23.97
C MET A 1 8.29 25.80 23.20
N SER A 2 9.27 25.14 23.82
CA SER A 2 10.06 24.08 23.21
C SER A 2 9.17 22.84 23.07
N GLY A 3 8.79 22.50 21.84
CA GLY A 3 8.11 21.24 21.54
C GLY A 3 9.07 20.10 21.88
N ARG A 4 8.66 19.20 22.77
CA ARG A 4 9.39 17.95 22.98
C ARG A 4 9.35 17.19 21.66
N ALA A 5 10.51 17.01 21.04
CA ALA A 5 10.66 15.97 20.01
C ALA A 5 10.15 14.67 20.64
N SER A 6 9.09 14.09 20.07
CA SER A 6 8.65 12.76 20.48
C SER A 6 9.84 11.84 20.26
N ALA A 7 10.26 11.11 21.29
CA ALA A 7 11.34 10.14 21.14
C ALA A 7 10.97 9.18 20.01
N VAL A 8 11.91 8.91 19.10
CA VAL A 8 11.75 7.88 18.09
C VAL A 8 11.60 6.55 18.83
N THR A 9 10.45 5.89 18.66
CA THR A 9 10.16 4.60 19.29
C THR A 9 10.02 3.52 18.23
N ARG A 10 10.17 2.26 18.64
CA ARG A 10 9.90 1.11 17.78
C ARG A 10 8.49 1.12 17.20
N THR A 11 7.50 1.50 18.00
CA THR A 11 6.10 1.65 17.55
C THR A 11 5.98 2.71 16.47
N ALA A 12 6.59 3.89 16.65
CA ALA A 12 6.57 4.93 15.62
C ALA A 12 7.24 4.48 14.30
N VAL A 13 8.29 3.67 14.37
CA VAL A 13 8.92 3.06 13.18
C VAL A 13 7.97 2.05 12.53
N LEU A 14 7.34 1.16 13.30
CA LEU A 14 6.38 0.20 12.75
C LEU A 14 5.16 0.88 12.13
N ASP A 15 4.64 1.96 12.72
CA ASP A 15 3.54 2.76 12.17
C ASP A 15 3.90 3.42 10.83
N ARG A 16 5.20 3.70 10.60
CA ARG A 16 5.71 4.15 9.30
C ARG A 16 5.85 3.01 8.32
N LEU A 17 6.46 1.90 8.76
CA LEU A 17 6.62 0.70 7.93
C LEU A 17 5.28 0.09 7.51
N ASP A 18 4.20 0.28 8.27
CA ASP A 18 2.86 -0.17 7.91
C ASP A 18 2.30 0.52 6.65
N ARG A 19 2.84 1.68 6.27
CA ARG A 19 2.52 2.39 5.03
C ARG A 19 3.20 1.77 3.82
N VAL A 20 4.29 1.04 4.04
CA VAL A 20 5.04 0.36 2.99
C VAL A 20 4.31 -0.90 2.60
N THR A 21 4.05 -1.04 1.31
CA THR A 21 3.16 -2.06 0.78
C THR A 21 3.95 -3.00 -0.14
N ASP A 22 3.69 -4.30 -0.05
CA ASP A 22 4.13 -5.25 -1.08
C ASP A 22 3.46 -4.87 -2.42
N PRO A 23 4.23 -4.51 -3.46
CA PRO A 23 3.66 -3.94 -4.68
C PRO A 23 2.84 -4.97 -5.48
N GLU A 24 3.06 -6.28 -5.27
CA GLU A 24 2.27 -7.34 -5.91
C GLU A 24 0.94 -7.58 -5.17
N LEU A 25 0.94 -7.47 -3.84
CA LEU A 25 -0.18 -7.86 -2.99
C LEU A 25 -1.07 -6.70 -2.55
N ASP A 26 -0.57 -5.46 -2.59
CA ASP A 26 -1.23 -4.27 -2.05
C ASP A 26 -1.58 -4.41 -0.54
N ARG A 27 -0.69 -5.06 0.21
CA ARG A 27 -0.77 -5.28 1.67
C ARG A 27 0.49 -4.78 2.37
N SER A 28 0.34 -4.30 3.60
CA SER A 28 1.43 -3.76 4.41
C SER A 28 2.53 -4.81 4.63
N ILE A 29 3.81 -4.40 4.55
CA ILE A 29 4.93 -5.29 4.88
C ILE A 29 4.94 -5.68 6.37
N VAL A 30 4.29 -4.91 7.23
CA VAL A 30 4.10 -5.23 8.65
C VAL A 30 2.98 -6.26 8.80
N GLU A 31 1.84 -6.07 8.11
CA GLU A 31 0.72 -7.04 8.08
C GLU A 31 1.17 -8.40 7.53
N LEU A 32 2.03 -8.39 6.52
CA LEU A 32 2.63 -9.58 5.91
C LEU A 32 3.78 -10.18 6.74
N GLU A 33 4.14 -9.52 7.84
CA GLU A 33 5.23 -9.88 8.74
C GLU A 33 6.59 -10.01 8.02
N TYR A 34 6.87 -9.16 7.03
CA TYR A 34 8.17 -9.14 6.35
C TYR A 34 9.24 -8.39 7.16
N VAL A 35 8.84 -7.60 8.15
CA VAL A 35 9.74 -6.93 9.09
C VAL A 35 10.11 -7.91 10.20
N GLU A 36 11.37 -8.37 10.21
CA GLU A 36 11.87 -9.33 11.20
C GLU A 36 12.34 -8.64 12.48
N ARG A 37 12.99 -7.48 12.34
CA ARG A 37 13.53 -6.73 13.47
C ARG A 37 13.59 -5.24 13.17
N VAL A 38 13.33 -4.45 14.21
CA VAL A 38 13.56 -3.01 14.24
C VAL A 38 14.41 -2.71 15.47
N GLU A 39 15.56 -2.07 15.27
CA GLU A 39 16.46 -1.59 16.31
C GLU A 39 16.51 -0.05 16.25
N VAL A 40 16.23 0.62 17.36
CA VAL A 40 16.14 2.07 17.44
C VAL A 40 17.24 2.60 18.35
N ASP A 41 18.24 3.27 17.78
CA ASP A 41 19.36 3.92 18.48
C ASP A 41 19.53 5.36 17.94
N PRO A 42 18.64 6.29 18.32
CA PRO A 42 18.55 7.60 17.68
C PRO A 42 19.89 8.36 17.68
N PRO A 43 20.25 9.04 16.58
CA PRO A 43 19.40 9.31 15.43
C PRO A 43 19.42 8.20 14.37
N ARG A 44 19.83 6.97 14.72
CA ARG A 44 19.97 5.83 13.80
C ARG A 44 18.87 4.79 14.02
N VAL A 45 18.37 4.22 12.94
CA VAL A 45 17.41 3.10 12.99
C VAL A 45 17.87 2.00 12.04
N SER A 46 17.78 0.75 12.48
CA SER A 46 18.04 -0.43 11.63
C SER A 46 16.76 -1.23 11.48
N VAL A 47 16.40 -1.58 10.24
CA VAL A 47 15.24 -2.40 9.90
C VAL A 47 15.74 -3.63 9.16
N ARG A 48 15.44 -4.81 9.69
CA ARG A 48 15.77 -6.09 9.03
C ARG A 48 14.50 -6.69 8.45
N MET A 49 14.57 -7.08 7.17
CA MET A 49 13.45 -7.60 6.41
C MET A 49 13.76 -8.98 5.83
N ALA A 50 12.76 -9.85 5.79
CA ALA A 50 12.82 -11.14 5.13
C ALA A 50 11.55 -11.37 4.31
N LEU A 51 11.74 -11.71 3.03
CA LEU A 51 10.62 -11.94 2.10
C LEU A 51 10.19 -13.41 2.09
N PRO A 52 8.95 -13.73 1.64
CA PRO A 52 8.41 -15.08 1.64
C PRO A 52 9.24 -16.13 0.90
N THR A 53 10.03 -15.69 -0.09
CA THR A 53 10.87 -16.53 -0.93
C THR A 53 12.17 -15.81 -1.28
N ALA A 54 13.25 -16.57 -1.48
CA ALA A 54 14.54 -16.05 -1.89
C ALA A 54 14.54 -15.54 -3.34
N TRP A 55 13.49 -15.90 -4.09
CA TRP A 55 13.31 -15.64 -5.51
C TRP A 55 12.23 -14.57 -5.77
N CYS A 56 11.94 -13.72 -4.78
CA CYS A 56 11.09 -12.57 -5.03
C CYS A 56 11.75 -11.71 -6.13
N SER A 57 10.95 -11.00 -6.91
CA SER A 57 11.49 -10.13 -7.95
C SER A 57 12.47 -9.12 -7.32
N PRO A 58 13.69 -8.93 -7.87
CA PRO A 58 14.62 -7.92 -7.38
C PRO A 58 13.99 -6.53 -7.35
N ALA A 59 13.17 -6.19 -8.35
CA ALA A 59 12.46 -4.92 -8.39
C ALA A 59 11.46 -4.77 -7.23
N PHE A 60 10.75 -5.84 -6.86
CA PHE A 60 9.75 -5.80 -5.78
C PHE A 60 10.44 -5.69 -4.42
N ALA A 61 11.47 -6.51 -4.21
CA ALA A 61 12.31 -6.46 -3.02
C ALA A 61 12.99 -5.09 -2.86
N TRP A 62 13.47 -4.51 -3.95
CA TRP A 62 14.05 -3.17 -3.97
C TRP A 62 13.02 -2.11 -3.58
N MET A 63 11.84 -2.07 -4.22
CA MET A 63 10.77 -1.14 -3.89
C MET A 63 10.40 -1.18 -2.40
N MET A 64 10.17 -2.37 -1.84
CA MET A 64 9.84 -2.48 -0.42
C MET A 64 10.97 -2.01 0.49
N ALA A 65 12.23 -2.31 0.15
CA ALA A 65 13.38 -1.91 0.94
C ALA A 65 13.67 -0.40 0.85
N SER A 66 13.54 0.20 -0.34
CA SER A 66 13.67 1.66 -0.54
C SER A 66 12.58 2.40 0.20
N ASP A 67 11.32 1.98 0.06
CA ASP A 67 10.17 2.61 0.70
C ASP A 67 10.27 2.49 2.23
N ALA A 68 10.72 1.34 2.75
CA ALA A 68 11.00 1.16 4.18
C ALA A 68 12.06 2.12 4.71
N ARG A 69 13.12 2.36 3.92
CA ARG A 69 14.18 3.31 4.27
C ARG A 69 13.64 4.74 4.29
N GLU A 70 12.91 5.14 3.25
CA GLU A 70 12.34 6.47 3.09
C GLU A 70 11.32 6.80 4.20
N GLU A 71 10.36 5.92 4.45
CA GLU A 71 9.34 6.11 5.49
C GLU A 71 9.94 6.20 6.90
N THR A 72 10.98 5.41 7.16
CA THR A 72 11.69 5.47 8.44
C THR A 72 12.54 6.74 8.57
N LEU A 73 13.21 7.18 7.48
CA LEU A 73 13.99 8.43 7.46
C LEU A 73 13.11 9.67 7.63
N ALA A 74 11.85 9.60 7.21
CA ALA A 74 10.90 10.70 7.35
C ALA A 74 10.40 10.93 8.78
N LEU A 75 10.83 10.13 9.77
CA LEU A 75 10.56 10.36 11.18
C LEU A 75 11.41 11.49 11.76
N ASP A 76 10.76 12.42 12.45
CA ASP A 76 11.46 13.48 13.19
C ASP A 76 12.43 12.87 14.22
N GLY A 77 13.70 13.25 14.15
CA GLY A 77 14.76 12.74 15.03
C GLY A 77 15.50 11.51 14.51
N VAL A 78 15.17 11.00 13.32
CA VAL A 78 15.98 10.02 12.59
C VAL A 78 16.82 10.73 11.55
N GLU A 79 18.14 10.50 11.56
CA GLU A 79 19.09 11.06 10.60
C GLU A 79 19.75 9.98 9.72
N ALA A 80 19.69 8.71 10.13
CA ALA A 80 20.23 7.61 9.34
C ALA A 80 19.41 6.33 9.52
N VAL A 81 19.14 5.64 8.42
CA VAL A 81 18.45 4.36 8.40
C VAL A 81 19.28 3.33 7.66
N ARG A 82 19.36 2.13 8.23
CA ARG A 82 19.88 0.95 7.54
C ARG A 82 18.77 -0.08 7.34
N VAL A 83 18.48 -0.42 6.09
CA VAL A 83 17.58 -1.54 5.76
C VAL A 83 18.41 -2.75 5.35
N GLU A 84 18.29 -3.85 6.08
CA GLU A 84 18.95 -5.12 5.76
C GLU A 84 17.92 -6.11 5.22
N LEU A 85 18.04 -6.46 3.94
CA LEU A 85 17.31 -7.58 3.37
C LEU A 85 18.13 -8.84 3.58
N VAL A 86 17.53 -9.86 4.20
CA VAL A 86 18.18 -11.17 4.39
C VAL A 86 17.45 -12.24 3.60
N ASP A 87 18.13 -13.38 3.40
CA ASP A 87 17.48 -14.59 2.90
C ASP A 87 16.95 -14.42 1.45
N HIS A 88 17.58 -13.53 0.68
CA HIS A 88 17.24 -13.23 -0.71
C HIS A 88 18.43 -13.51 -1.63
N MET A 89 18.18 -13.99 -2.86
CA MET A 89 19.26 -14.29 -3.81
C MET A 89 20.13 -13.06 -4.17
N HIS A 90 19.55 -11.87 -4.05
CA HIS A 90 20.20 -10.58 -4.26
C HIS A 90 20.29 -9.74 -2.97
N GLU A 91 20.40 -10.41 -1.81
CA GLU A 91 20.42 -9.74 -0.49
C GLU A 91 21.48 -8.63 -0.42
N ARG A 92 22.68 -8.89 -0.93
CA ARG A 92 23.82 -7.99 -0.84
C ARG A 92 23.64 -6.80 -1.77
N GLU A 93 23.31 -7.06 -3.03
CA GLU A 93 23.10 -6.02 -4.04
C GLU A 93 21.97 -5.05 -3.63
N ILE A 94 20.84 -5.57 -3.14
CA ILE A 94 19.72 -4.75 -2.67
C ILE A 94 20.09 -3.98 -1.40
N THR A 95 20.65 -4.68 -0.40
CA THR A 95 21.02 -4.04 0.88
C THR A 95 22.06 -2.94 0.67
N GLU A 96 23.11 -3.19 -0.11
CA GLU A 96 24.14 -2.17 -0.38
C GLU A 96 23.58 -1.03 -1.24
N GLY A 97 22.80 -1.35 -2.27
CA GLY A 97 22.22 -0.37 -3.19
C GLY A 97 21.26 0.61 -2.52
N VAL A 98 20.27 0.09 -1.78
CA VAL A 98 19.26 0.89 -1.08
C VAL A 98 19.90 1.79 -0.01
N ASN A 99 20.83 1.25 0.78
CA ASN A 99 21.47 2.04 1.84
C ASN A 99 22.46 3.09 1.31
N ALA A 100 22.96 2.91 0.10
CA ALA A 100 23.82 3.87 -0.60
C ALA A 100 23.03 4.87 -1.46
N ASP A 101 21.69 4.83 -1.44
CA ASP A 101 20.82 5.72 -2.22
C ASP A 101 21.13 5.66 -3.73
N ARG A 102 21.45 4.46 -4.23
CA ARG A 102 21.74 4.23 -5.65
C ARG A 102 20.44 4.02 -6.42
N ASP A 103 20.48 4.24 -7.73
CA ASP A 103 19.38 3.86 -8.62
C ASP A 103 19.38 2.34 -8.84
N PHE A 104 18.19 1.74 -8.99
CA PHE A 104 18.04 0.29 -9.20
C PHE A 104 18.75 -0.17 -10.47
N GLU A 105 18.60 0.58 -11.56
CA GLU A 105 19.18 0.32 -12.87
C GLU A 105 20.71 0.34 -12.83
N ALA A 106 21.29 1.11 -11.91
CA ALA A 106 22.72 1.17 -11.70
C ALA A 106 23.26 -0.02 -10.87
N VAL A 107 22.39 -0.78 -10.21
CA VAL A 107 22.75 -2.00 -9.46
C VAL A 107 22.43 -3.26 -10.27
N PHE A 108 21.35 -3.23 -11.05
CA PHE A 108 20.88 -4.34 -11.87
C PHE A 108 20.91 -3.97 -13.36
N GLU A 109 22.11 -3.97 -13.95
CA GLU A 109 22.33 -3.59 -15.35
C GLU A 109 21.59 -4.50 -16.36
N ASP A 110 21.33 -5.76 -15.98
CA ASP A 110 20.60 -6.74 -16.80
C ASP A 110 19.06 -6.63 -16.67
N ALA A 111 18.55 -5.71 -15.85
CA ALA A 111 17.11 -5.54 -15.70
C ALA A 111 16.47 -5.02 -16.99
N THR A 112 15.38 -5.67 -17.41
CA THR A 112 14.68 -5.34 -18.66
C THR A 112 13.82 -4.09 -18.55
N GLU A 113 13.37 -3.76 -17.34
CA GLU A 113 12.50 -2.63 -17.04
C GLU A 113 12.95 -1.97 -15.73
N GLY A 114 12.86 -0.65 -15.67
CA GLY A 114 13.14 0.13 -14.47
C GLY A 114 12.05 0.00 -13.41
N VAL A 115 12.39 0.33 -12.17
CA VAL A 115 11.49 0.13 -11.02
C VAL A 115 10.21 0.98 -11.13
N GLU A 116 10.30 2.19 -11.66
CA GLU A 116 9.16 3.11 -11.79
C GLU A 116 8.11 2.59 -12.78
N ALA A 117 8.55 2.00 -13.90
CA ALA A 117 7.65 1.42 -14.88
C ALA A 117 6.91 0.21 -14.31
N VAL A 118 7.63 -0.65 -13.59
CA VAL A 118 7.04 -1.80 -12.88
C VAL A 118 6.06 -1.33 -11.81
N ARG A 119 6.42 -0.30 -11.03
CA ARG A 119 5.57 0.29 -10.00
C ARG A 119 4.27 0.82 -10.58
N ALA A 120 4.31 1.57 -11.68
CA ALA A 120 3.12 2.12 -12.34
C ALA A 120 2.11 1.03 -12.73
N VAL A 121 2.57 -0.07 -13.33
CA VAL A 121 1.70 -1.20 -13.72
C VAL A 121 1.06 -1.89 -12.51
N LEU A 122 1.81 -2.00 -11.41
CA LEU A 122 1.31 -2.61 -10.17
C LEU A 122 0.33 -1.68 -9.44
N ASP A 123 0.61 -0.39 -9.43
CA ASP A 123 -0.25 0.64 -8.85
C ASP A 123 -1.62 0.72 -9.54
N ASP A 124 -1.68 0.58 -10.85
CA ASP A 124 -2.93 0.47 -11.60
C ASP A 124 -3.77 -0.74 -11.16
N LYS A 125 -3.12 -1.89 -10.93
CA LYS A 125 -3.79 -3.10 -10.44
C LYS A 125 -4.27 -2.93 -9.01
N ALA A 126 -3.43 -2.38 -8.13
CA ALA A 126 -3.78 -2.08 -6.75
C ALA A 126 -4.97 -1.14 -6.67
N ARG A 127 -4.96 -0.04 -7.44
CA ARG A 127 -6.08 0.90 -7.56
C ARG A 127 -7.37 0.18 -7.93
N LEU A 128 -7.35 -0.64 -8.97
CA LEU A 128 -8.54 -1.39 -9.41
C LEU A 128 -9.01 -2.40 -8.36
N ALA A 129 -8.10 -3.06 -7.66
CA ALA A 129 -8.46 -3.98 -6.57
C ALA A 129 -9.09 -3.25 -5.38
N ARG A 130 -8.55 -2.10 -4.97
CA ARG A 130 -9.14 -1.23 -3.93
C ARG A 130 -10.48 -0.65 -4.39
N GLN A 131 -10.59 -0.23 -5.64
CA GLN A 131 -11.84 0.23 -6.26
C GLN A 131 -12.94 -0.82 -6.15
N TYR A 132 -12.64 -2.08 -6.48
CA TYR A 132 -13.60 -3.16 -6.32
C TYR A 132 -14.14 -3.25 -4.90
N ARG A 133 -13.26 -3.23 -3.88
CA ARG A 133 -13.67 -3.30 -2.46
C ARG A 133 -14.53 -2.09 -2.06
N ALA A 134 -14.15 -0.89 -2.48
CA ALA A 134 -14.90 0.33 -2.24
C ALA A 134 -16.29 0.28 -2.88
N VAL A 135 -16.38 -0.15 -4.13
CA VAL A 135 -17.66 -0.29 -4.85
C VAL A 135 -18.53 -1.36 -4.20
N GLU A 136 -17.99 -2.52 -3.82
CA GLU A 136 -18.77 -3.54 -3.10
C GLU A 136 -19.33 -3.00 -1.78
N ALA A 137 -18.55 -2.25 -1.00
CA ALA A 137 -19.02 -1.62 0.24
C ALA A 137 -20.19 -0.62 -0.01
N LEU A 138 -20.18 0.09 -1.13
CA LEU A 138 -21.27 0.96 -1.55
C LEU A 138 -22.51 0.16 -1.98
N LEU A 139 -22.31 -0.89 -2.80
CA LEU A 139 -23.39 -1.75 -3.29
C LEU A 139 -24.08 -2.49 -2.13
N ASP A 140 -23.32 -3.00 -1.17
CA ASP A 140 -23.83 -3.68 0.03
C ASP A 140 -24.64 -2.73 0.93
N ALA A 141 -24.32 -1.44 0.90
CA ALA A 141 -25.09 -0.38 1.58
C ALA A 141 -26.30 0.11 0.77
N GLY A 142 -26.57 -0.47 -0.40
CA GLY A 142 -27.73 -0.16 -1.24
C GLY A 142 -27.52 1.00 -2.23
N VAL A 143 -26.29 1.51 -2.39
CA VAL A 143 -25.97 2.50 -3.42
C VAL A 143 -26.06 1.83 -4.79
N ARG A 144 -26.83 2.40 -5.72
CA ARG A 144 -27.03 1.78 -7.03
C ARG A 144 -25.84 2.05 -7.97
N PRO A 145 -25.55 1.17 -8.95
CA PRO A 145 -24.50 1.38 -9.95
C PRO A 145 -24.53 2.75 -10.64
N ALA A 146 -25.73 3.24 -10.98
CA ALA A 146 -25.92 4.54 -11.60
C ALA A 146 -25.52 5.72 -10.68
N GLN A 147 -25.64 5.55 -9.37
CA GLN A 147 -25.20 6.52 -8.37
C GLN A 147 -23.69 6.43 -8.18
N VAL A 148 -23.13 5.21 -8.08
CA VAL A 148 -21.68 4.98 -7.99
C VAL A 148 -20.94 5.66 -9.15
N ALA A 149 -21.41 5.46 -10.39
CA ALA A 149 -20.82 6.08 -11.59
C ALA A 149 -20.87 7.63 -11.60
N ARG A 150 -21.70 8.24 -10.73
CA ARG A 150 -21.86 9.69 -10.64
C ARG A 150 -21.19 10.31 -9.42
N LEU A 151 -20.71 9.51 -8.48
CA LEU A 151 -20.03 10.01 -7.29
C LEU A 151 -18.80 10.83 -7.68
N ARG A 152 -18.63 11.93 -6.97
CA ARG A 152 -17.47 12.80 -7.01
C ARG A 152 -16.69 12.69 -5.71
N ARG A 153 -15.44 13.16 -5.73
CA ARG A 153 -14.59 13.16 -4.53
C ARG A 153 -15.24 13.90 -3.36
N ARG A 154 -15.92 15.02 -3.60
CA ARG A 154 -16.61 15.80 -2.56
C ARG A 154 -17.79 15.08 -1.91
N ASP A 155 -18.36 14.10 -2.60
CA ASP A 155 -19.56 13.40 -2.12
C ASP A 155 -19.21 12.41 -0.99
N VAL A 156 -17.92 12.17 -0.72
CA VAL A 156 -17.42 11.25 0.31
C VAL A 156 -16.72 12.02 1.43
N THR A 157 -17.23 11.84 2.65
CA THR A 157 -16.58 12.31 3.88
C THR A 157 -16.08 11.10 4.67
N LEU A 158 -14.75 11.02 4.83
CA LEU A 158 -14.10 9.88 5.49
C LEU A 158 -14.05 10.02 7.02
N ASP A 159 -14.18 11.24 7.55
CA ASP A 159 -14.09 11.55 8.99
C ASP A 159 -15.47 11.79 9.63
N ALA A 160 -16.52 11.21 9.06
CA ALA A 160 -17.86 11.33 9.62
C ALA A 160 -17.98 10.63 10.99
N GLU A 161 -17.40 9.42 11.10
CA GLU A 161 -17.31 8.60 12.32
C GLU A 161 -15.97 7.80 12.29
N PRO A 162 -15.49 7.23 13.41
CA PRO A 162 -14.24 6.47 13.45
C PRO A 162 -14.17 5.36 12.38
N ASP A 163 -15.24 4.59 12.24
CA ASP A 163 -15.28 3.39 11.39
C ASP A 163 -16.21 3.51 10.17
N ARG A 164 -16.84 4.67 9.97
CA ARG A 164 -17.80 4.87 8.87
C ARG A 164 -17.52 6.14 8.09
N ALA A 165 -17.64 6.02 6.77
CA ALA A 165 -17.67 7.15 5.85
C ALA A 165 -19.12 7.48 5.50
N SER A 166 -19.41 8.75 5.29
CA SER A 166 -20.70 9.21 4.76
C SER A 166 -20.58 9.52 3.28
N VAL A 167 -21.59 9.12 2.52
CA VAL A 167 -21.69 9.31 1.08
C VAL A 167 -22.98 10.04 0.76
N ASP A 168 -22.86 11.25 0.22
CA ASP A 168 -23.98 12.04 -0.27
C ASP A 168 -24.35 11.59 -1.69
N LEU A 169 -25.62 11.18 -1.88
CA LEU A 169 -26.11 10.69 -3.17
C LEU A 169 -26.98 11.69 -3.92
N ASP A 170 -27.39 12.80 -3.31
CA ASP A 170 -28.35 13.75 -3.89
C ASP A 170 -28.32 15.15 -3.24
N GLY A 171 -27.12 15.71 -2.99
CA GLY A 171 -26.98 17.08 -2.48
C GLY A 171 -27.62 17.26 -1.11
N ASP A 172 -27.22 16.42 -0.16
CA ASP A 172 -27.67 16.30 1.24
C ASP A 172 -29.08 15.73 1.44
N ALA A 173 -29.84 15.46 0.38
CA ALA A 173 -31.17 14.86 0.51
C ALA A 173 -31.14 13.37 0.92
N LEU A 174 -30.05 12.67 0.60
CA LEU A 174 -29.83 11.27 0.96
C LEU A 174 -28.35 11.01 1.25
N VAL A 175 -28.06 10.73 2.52
CA VAL A 175 -26.72 10.34 2.99
C VAL A 175 -26.73 8.86 3.39
N VAL A 176 -25.77 8.09 2.86
CA VAL A 176 -25.57 6.67 3.19
C VAL A 176 -24.27 6.51 3.97
N PHE A 177 -24.29 5.69 5.01
CA PHE A 177 -23.11 5.36 5.80
C PHE A 177 -22.57 3.98 5.41
N VAL A 178 -21.30 3.92 5.06
CA VAL A 178 -20.61 2.71 4.64
C VAL A 178 -19.34 2.49 5.47
N PRO A 179 -18.76 1.27 5.51
CA PRO A 179 -17.47 1.05 6.14
C PRO A 179 -16.41 2.03 5.62
N ARG A 180 -15.69 2.68 6.53
CA ARG A 180 -14.69 3.71 6.18
C ARG A 180 -13.52 3.12 5.41
N GLU A 181 -12.98 2.00 5.89
CA GLU A 181 -11.69 1.48 5.44
C GLU A 181 -11.61 1.22 3.92
N PRO A 182 -12.57 0.54 3.25
CA PRO A 182 -12.49 0.32 1.80
C PRO A 182 -12.50 1.63 1.00
N LEU A 183 -13.31 2.60 1.41
CA LEU A 183 -13.36 3.91 0.75
C LEU A 183 -12.09 4.72 1.01
N ALA A 184 -11.61 4.76 2.25
CA ALA A 184 -10.41 5.52 2.60
C ALA A 184 -9.19 5.00 1.83
N ARG A 185 -8.95 3.68 1.83
CA ARG A 185 -7.83 3.07 1.10
C ARG A 185 -7.94 3.28 -0.41
N TYR A 186 -9.15 3.27 -0.96
CA TYR A 186 -9.35 3.56 -2.37
C TYR A 186 -9.09 5.03 -2.70
N VAL A 187 -9.66 5.96 -1.93
CA VAL A 187 -9.50 7.41 -2.14
C VAL A 187 -8.04 7.81 -2.10
N GLU A 188 -7.28 7.33 -1.10
CA GLU A 188 -5.83 7.50 -1.01
C GLU A 188 -5.15 7.09 -2.32
N LYS A 189 -5.34 5.83 -2.76
CA LYS A 189 -4.70 5.32 -3.97
C LYS A 189 -5.17 6.01 -5.26
N ALA A 190 -6.43 6.44 -5.30
CA ALA A 190 -6.99 7.17 -6.44
C ALA A 190 -6.42 8.60 -6.53
N THR A 191 -6.14 9.24 -5.40
CA THR A 191 -5.43 10.54 -5.36
C THR A 191 -3.98 10.36 -5.78
N ASP A 192 -3.26 9.34 -5.29
CA ASP A 192 -1.88 9.06 -5.71
C ASP A 192 -1.77 8.77 -7.22
N ALA A 193 -2.82 8.20 -7.81
CA ALA A 193 -2.93 7.91 -9.24
C ALA A 193 -3.49 9.08 -10.08
N GLY A 194 -3.75 10.25 -9.48
CA GLY A 194 -4.24 11.44 -10.20
C GLY A 194 -5.69 11.37 -10.70
N ILE A 195 -6.54 10.48 -10.14
CA ILE A 195 -7.93 10.30 -10.59
C ILE A 195 -8.93 11.16 -9.81
N ALA A 196 -8.74 11.30 -8.50
CA ALA A 196 -9.70 11.94 -7.59
C ALA A 196 -9.02 13.00 -6.71
N GLU A 197 -8.24 13.88 -7.33
CA GLU A 197 -7.46 14.93 -6.64
C GLU A 197 -8.35 16.13 -6.24
N GLY A 198 -9.20 16.57 -7.16
CA GLY A 198 -10.11 17.70 -6.99
C GLY A 198 -11.48 17.28 -6.44
N PRO A 199 -12.20 18.18 -5.75
CA PRO A 199 -13.52 17.90 -5.18
C PRO A 199 -14.58 17.54 -6.23
N ASP A 200 -14.40 18.04 -7.46
CA ASP A 200 -15.31 17.85 -8.58
C ASP A 200 -15.00 16.64 -9.44
N ASP A 201 -13.85 15.99 -9.20
CA ASP A 201 -13.42 14.84 -9.97
C ASP A 201 -14.29 13.63 -9.70
N ARG A 202 -14.37 12.75 -10.69
CA ARG A 202 -15.09 11.49 -10.56
C ARG A 202 -14.36 10.63 -9.55
N LEU A 203 -15.13 10.11 -8.59
CA LEU A 203 -14.55 9.29 -7.55
C LEU A 203 -13.96 8.01 -8.14
N PHE A 204 -14.64 7.41 -9.12
CA PHE A 204 -14.25 6.14 -9.73
C PHE A 204 -13.94 6.26 -11.22
N ALA A 205 -12.98 5.46 -11.68
CA ALA A 205 -12.48 5.48 -13.05
C ALA A 205 -12.38 4.08 -13.68
N THR A 206 -12.25 4.04 -15.00
CA THR A 206 -11.91 2.85 -15.78
C THR A 206 -10.46 2.42 -15.49
N PRO A 207 -10.03 1.24 -15.96
CA PRO A 207 -8.62 0.85 -15.93
C PRO A 207 -7.68 1.87 -16.58
N ASP A 208 -8.16 2.57 -17.61
CA ASP A 208 -7.39 3.56 -18.37
C ASP A 208 -7.40 4.95 -17.72
N GLY A 209 -8.07 5.12 -16.56
CA GLY A 209 -8.14 6.38 -15.81
C GLY A 209 -9.31 7.28 -16.18
N ASP A 210 -10.14 6.90 -17.16
CA ASP A 210 -11.29 7.70 -17.59
C ASP A 210 -12.51 7.54 -16.65
N PRO A 211 -13.38 8.55 -16.52
CA PRO A 211 -14.71 8.37 -15.93
C PRO A 211 -15.51 7.25 -16.59
N PHE A 212 -16.06 6.31 -15.81
CA PHE A 212 -17.01 5.34 -16.36
C PHE A 212 -18.47 5.78 -16.23
N THR A 213 -19.32 5.26 -17.09
CA THR A 213 -20.77 5.49 -17.08
C THR A 213 -21.49 4.30 -16.47
N VAL A 214 -22.79 4.44 -16.22
CA VAL A 214 -23.62 3.31 -15.77
C VAL A 214 -23.58 2.15 -16.76
N ASP A 215 -23.49 2.41 -18.07
CA ASP A 215 -23.48 1.38 -19.11
C ASP A 215 -22.17 0.57 -19.13
N SER A 216 -21.05 1.20 -18.74
CA SER A 216 -19.75 0.52 -18.61
C SER A 216 -19.47 -0.02 -17.21
N PHE A 217 -20.38 0.20 -16.24
CA PHE A 217 -20.22 -0.21 -14.84
C PHE A 217 -19.90 -1.70 -14.72
N ASP A 218 -20.72 -2.57 -15.30
CA ASP A 218 -20.56 -4.03 -15.15
C ASP A 218 -19.22 -4.52 -15.71
N LEU A 219 -18.76 -3.92 -16.82
CA LEU A 219 -17.48 -4.25 -17.43
C LEU A 219 -16.32 -3.81 -16.52
N VAL A 220 -16.35 -2.58 -16.02
CA VAL A 220 -15.33 -2.04 -15.13
C VAL A 220 -15.29 -2.82 -13.82
N HIS A 221 -16.45 -3.10 -13.22
CA HIS A 221 -16.58 -3.87 -11.98
C HIS A 221 -16.03 -5.28 -12.14
N ARG A 222 -16.32 -5.95 -13.25
CA ARG A 222 -15.76 -7.27 -13.57
C ARG A 222 -14.25 -7.25 -13.71
N ARG A 223 -13.68 -6.24 -14.37
CA ARG A 223 -12.21 -6.08 -14.50
C ARG A 223 -11.55 -5.83 -13.15
N ALA A 224 -12.14 -4.96 -12.32
CA ALA A 224 -11.68 -4.68 -10.97
C ALA A 224 -11.69 -5.93 -10.07
N ARG A 225 -12.73 -6.77 -10.20
CA ARG A 225 -12.81 -8.07 -9.53
C ARG A 225 -11.67 -9.02 -9.92
N LEU A 226 -11.33 -9.08 -11.21
CA LEU A 226 -10.25 -9.92 -11.71
C LEU A 226 -8.89 -9.48 -11.16
N ALA A 227 -8.61 -8.17 -11.16
CA ALA A 227 -7.40 -7.61 -10.53
C ALA A 227 -7.29 -8.05 -9.06
N ARG A 228 -8.36 -7.85 -8.27
CA ARG A 228 -8.41 -8.29 -6.86
C ARG A 228 -8.20 -9.79 -6.70
N THR A 229 -8.81 -10.61 -7.57
CA THR A 229 -8.75 -12.07 -7.47
C THR A 229 -7.33 -12.58 -7.73
N ASN A 230 -6.65 -12.04 -8.74
CA ASN A 230 -5.27 -12.38 -9.05
C ASN A 230 -4.33 -12.03 -7.88
N MET A 231 -4.45 -10.80 -7.35
CA MET A 231 -3.63 -10.35 -6.22
C MET A 231 -3.88 -11.19 -4.95
N THR A 232 -5.14 -11.54 -4.65
CA THR A 232 -5.47 -12.38 -3.49
C THR A 232 -4.92 -13.81 -3.66
N GLY A 233 -4.96 -14.34 -4.88
CA GLY A 233 -4.39 -15.66 -5.21
C GLY A 233 -2.87 -15.68 -5.02
N GLN A 234 -2.17 -14.66 -5.51
CA GLN A 234 -0.73 -14.48 -5.31
C GLN A 234 -0.39 -14.35 -3.81
N GLY A 235 -1.17 -13.57 -3.06
CA GLY A 235 -0.98 -13.42 -1.61
C GLY A 235 -1.10 -14.73 -0.84
N THR A 236 -2.03 -15.60 -1.22
CA THR A 236 -2.18 -16.93 -0.59
C THR A 236 -0.95 -17.80 -0.82
N VAL A 237 -0.31 -17.69 -1.98
CA VAL A 237 0.93 -18.41 -2.31
C VAL A 237 2.10 -17.83 -1.50
N CYS A 238 2.23 -16.51 -1.43
CA CYS A 238 3.24 -15.82 -0.63
C CYS A 238 3.14 -16.20 0.86
N ASP A 239 1.94 -16.16 1.45
CA ASP A 239 1.70 -16.56 2.84
C ASP A 239 2.07 -18.04 3.07
N GLY A 240 1.80 -18.91 2.09
CA GLY A 240 2.19 -20.31 2.12
C GLY A 240 3.71 -20.53 2.11
N LEU A 241 4.41 -19.81 1.23
CA LEU A 241 5.88 -19.86 1.13
C LEU A 241 6.54 -19.34 2.41
N ARG A 242 6.04 -18.22 2.94
CA ARG A 242 6.55 -17.64 4.19
C ARG A 242 6.41 -18.61 5.36
N ARG A 243 5.22 -19.21 5.54
CA ARG A 243 4.98 -20.23 6.59
C ARG A 243 5.87 -21.44 6.44
N ALA A 244 6.12 -21.91 5.22
CA ALA A 244 7.01 -23.04 4.97
C ALA A 244 8.48 -22.70 5.29
N ARG A 245 8.87 -21.44 5.12
CA ARG A 245 10.25 -20.99 5.26
C ARG A 245 10.62 -20.58 6.69
N TYR A 246 9.75 -19.83 7.38
CA TYR A 246 10.06 -19.23 8.70
C TYR A 246 9.16 -19.74 9.83
N GLY A 247 8.19 -20.61 9.55
CA GLY A 247 7.22 -21.09 10.53
C GLY A 247 6.06 -20.11 10.76
N SER A 248 5.18 -20.45 11.70
CA SER A 248 4.07 -19.58 12.13
C SER A 248 4.50 -18.85 13.41
N GLY A 249 4.96 -17.60 13.30
CA GLY A 249 5.42 -16.82 14.47
C GLY A 249 6.65 -15.92 14.26
N GLY A 250 7.13 -15.71 13.03
CA GLY A 250 8.22 -14.78 12.72
C GLY A 250 7.80 -13.30 12.72
N GLY A 251 6.87 -12.91 13.59
CA GLY A 251 6.54 -11.50 13.81
C GLY A 251 7.66 -10.83 14.61
N VAL A 252 7.87 -9.54 14.36
CA VAL A 252 8.98 -8.71 14.89
C VAL A 252 9.31 -9.07 16.35
N ALA A 253 10.46 -9.73 16.57
CA ALA A 253 10.82 -10.23 17.90
C ALA A 253 10.76 -9.10 18.96
N GLU A 254 9.91 -9.27 19.99
CA GLU A 254 9.95 -8.47 21.22
C GLU A 254 11.30 -8.73 21.88
N THR A 255 12.19 -7.76 21.77
CA THR A 255 13.33 -7.65 22.68
C THR A 255 12.99 -6.47 23.57
N ASP A 256 12.44 -6.79 24.73
CA ASP A 256 12.32 -5.86 25.86
C ASP A 256 13.72 -5.32 26.20
N ASP A 257 13.84 -4.00 26.27
CA ASP A 257 14.79 -3.34 27.17
C ASP A 257 14.01 -2.46 28.15
#